data_AF-A0A4U0YD30-F1
#
_entry.id   AF-A0A4U0YD30-F1
#
_cell.length_a   1.000
_cell.length_b   1.000
_cell.length_c   1.000
_cell.angle_alpha   90.00
_cell.angle_beta   90.00
_cell.angle_gamma   90.00
#
_symmetry.space_group_name_H-M   'P 1'
#
loop_
_entity.id
_entity.type
_entity.pdbx_description
1 polymer ?
#
loop_
_entity_poly.entity_id
_entity_poly.type
_entity_poly.pdbx_seq_one_letter_code
_entity_poly.pdbx_strand_id
1 'polypeptide(L)'
;MAAEKQHDSRQSIVDQDAAITAYLDGLLRDPEADGQPEASAPRRAPGLKVINVPEEAPVAADATPAPAAPVEQPADEGETGAASDVTAEFDDVAESDLLEAAGAESRPMEAESSVETMDEASAPVESAAAETTSEPATADHEPEATAVPAEPVQDDRWAWLRVGGMTMAVPAGAVASRHADPVLDPVPGAPAHVAGALNVDGRPRLILSLATLTGLRERDNAAREVFLLGKGGLWGVVGERVDQPPALDDEAVEWRSESQKAGRRPWLSGTASAMGVAVLDETGLRAALRASR
;
A
#
# COMPACT_ATOMS: atom_id res chain seq x y z
N MET A 1 -35.44 12.86 52.46
CA MET A 1 -34.24 13.48 51.87
C MET A 1 -33.80 12.63 50.68
N ALA A 2 -34.15 13.02 49.45
CA ALA A 2 -33.76 12.30 48.23
C ALA A 2 -34.02 13.17 46.98
N ALA A 3 -33.32 14.30 46.82
CA ALA A 3 -33.54 15.22 45.68
C ALA A 3 -32.27 15.97 45.19
N GLU A 4 -31.06 15.59 45.62
CA GLU A 4 -29.86 16.43 45.45
C GLU A 4 -28.78 15.90 44.49
N LYS A 5 -28.89 14.65 43.99
CA LYS A 5 -27.84 14.02 43.17
C LYS A 5 -27.97 14.17 41.65
N GLN A 6 -29.01 14.85 41.14
CA GLN A 6 -29.24 14.97 39.67
C GLN A 6 -28.74 16.28 39.04
N HIS A 7 -28.34 17.28 39.82
CA HIS A 7 -27.83 18.55 39.29
C HIS A 7 -26.35 18.47 38.86
N ASP A 8 -25.52 17.77 39.63
CA ASP A 8 -24.06 17.70 39.47
C ASP A 8 -23.65 17.12 38.10
N SER A 9 -24.21 15.96 37.72
CA SER A 9 -23.94 15.34 36.41
C SER A 9 -24.43 16.16 35.21
N ARG A 10 -25.44 17.03 35.39
CA ARG A 10 -25.90 17.94 34.32
C ARG A 10 -24.99 19.14 34.16
N GLN A 11 -24.42 19.66 35.25
CA GLN A 11 -23.41 20.73 35.16
C GLN A 11 -22.12 20.19 34.53
N SER A 12 -21.66 18.99 34.95
CA SER A 12 -20.49 18.33 34.36
C SER A 12 -20.60 18.08 32.85
N ILE A 13 -21.79 17.76 32.33
CA ILE A 13 -22.04 17.61 30.88
C ILE A 13 -22.03 18.96 30.16
N VAL A 14 -22.65 20.00 30.73
CA VAL A 14 -22.64 21.35 30.12
C VAL A 14 -21.22 21.94 30.08
N ASP A 15 -20.40 21.68 31.10
CA ASP A 15 -18.98 22.07 31.10
C ASP A 15 -18.15 21.27 30.06
N GLN A 16 -18.49 20.01 29.80
CA GLN A 16 -17.88 19.23 28.72
C GLN A 16 -18.25 19.77 27.34
N ASP A 17 -19.53 20.08 27.09
CA ASP A 17 -19.98 20.65 25.82
C ASP A 17 -19.35 22.04 25.56
N ALA A 18 -19.18 22.85 26.61
CA ALA A 18 -18.47 24.13 26.53
C ALA A 18 -16.97 23.94 26.19
N ALA A 19 -16.30 22.98 26.82
CA ALA A 19 -14.90 22.66 26.55
C ALA A 19 -14.67 22.11 25.13
N ILE A 20 -15.56 21.23 24.66
CA ILE A 20 -15.53 20.68 23.29
C ILE A 20 -15.75 21.80 22.26
N THR A 21 -16.72 22.69 22.51
CA THR A 21 -17.00 23.84 21.64
C THR A 21 -15.79 24.78 21.52
N ALA A 22 -15.14 25.12 22.64
CA ALA A 22 -13.94 25.96 22.64
C ALA A 22 -12.74 25.29 21.94
N TYR A 23 -12.60 23.97 22.04
CA TYR A 23 -11.56 23.22 21.32
C TYR A 23 -11.81 23.20 19.81
N LEU A 24 -13.06 22.99 19.38
CA LEU A 24 -13.44 23.00 17.96
C LEU A 24 -13.31 24.40 17.34
N ASP A 25 -13.69 25.47 18.05
CA ASP A 25 -13.48 26.86 17.61
C ASP A 25 -11.98 27.19 17.45
N GLY A 26 -11.13 26.68 18.37
CA GLY A 26 -9.67 26.77 18.25
C GLY A 26 -9.08 25.95 17.10
N LEU A 27 -9.73 24.87 16.68
CA LEU A 27 -9.27 24.00 15.59
C LEU A 27 -9.74 24.47 14.20
N LEU A 28 -10.90 25.16 14.13
CA LEU A 28 -11.45 25.75 12.90
C LEU A 28 -10.84 27.11 12.54
N ARG A 29 -10.02 27.67 13.43
CA ARG A 29 -9.39 28.98 13.24
C ARG A 29 -8.09 28.84 12.45
N ASP A 30 -8.20 28.92 11.12
CA ASP A 30 -7.04 28.86 10.22
C ASP A 30 -5.96 29.90 10.61
N PRO A 31 -4.68 29.49 10.77
CA PRO A 31 -3.60 30.39 11.16
C PRO A 31 -3.14 31.35 10.06
N GLU A 32 -3.77 31.32 8.87
CA GLU A 32 -3.40 32.14 7.71
C GLU A 32 -4.23 33.44 7.55
N ALA A 33 -5.17 33.71 8.47
CA ALA A 33 -6.08 34.85 8.39
C ALA A 33 -5.52 36.19 8.92
N ASP A 34 -4.43 36.20 9.69
CA ASP A 34 -3.78 37.42 10.20
C ASP A 34 -2.45 37.67 9.48
N GLY A 35 -2.51 38.45 8.40
CA GLY A 35 -1.36 38.74 7.54
C GLY A 35 -0.53 39.96 7.93
N GLN A 36 0.79 39.82 7.74
CA GLN A 36 1.77 40.88 7.46
C GLN A 36 2.40 41.69 8.63
N PRO A 37 3.62 42.27 8.45
CA PRO A 37 4.73 41.86 9.32
C PRO A 37 5.43 43.01 10.07
N GLU A 38 5.75 42.76 11.34
CA GLU A 38 6.61 43.64 12.15
C GLU A 38 7.99 43.00 12.35
N ALA A 39 9.02 43.62 11.75
CA ALA A 39 10.40 43.21 11.94
C ALA A 39 10.97 43.77 13.26
N SER A 40 11.23 42.92 14.27
CA SER A 40 12.03 43.34 15.44
C SER A 40 12.72 42.19 16.20
N ALA A 41 14.03 42.07 15.91
CA ALA A 41 15.12 41.70 16.82
C ALA A 41 15.17 40.29 17.48
N PRO A 42 16.38 39.69 17.61
CA PRO A 42 16.54 38.33 18.09
C PRO A 42 16.43 38.23 19.62
N ARG A 43 15.63 37.29 20.13
CA ARG A 43 15.64 36.88 21.54
C ARG A 43 16.31 35.52 21.71
N ARG A 44 17.19 35.45 22.72
CA ARG A 44 18.10 34.34 22.99
C ARG A 44 17.34 33.08 23.43
N ALA A 45 17.83 31.93 23.00
CA ALA A 45 17.39 30.63 23.50
C ALA A 45 17.74 30.45 24.99
N PRO A 46 16.82 29.95 25.84
CA PRO A 46 17.18 29.32 27.10
C PRO A 46 17.68 27.89 26.81
N GLY A 47 18.87 27.55 27.30
CA GLY A 47 19.56 26.32 26.91
C GLY A 47 18.90 25.03 27.40
N LEU A 48 18.66 24.10 26.48
CA LEU A 48 18.32 22.71 26.80
C LEU A 48 19.59 22.00 27.28
N LYS A 49 19.62 21.53 28.52
CA LYS A 49 20.79 20.84 29.08
C LYS A 49 20.89 19.43 28.52
N VAL A 50 21.98 19.17 27.80
CA VAL A 50 22.43 17.82 27.46
C VAL A 50 22.75 17.08 28.77
N ILE A 51 21.97 16.04 29.10
CA ILE A 51 22.36 15.09 30.15
C ILE A 51 23.30 14.09 29.50
N ASN A 52 24.60 14.37 29.64
CA ASN A 52 25.66 13.46 29.27
C ASN A 52 25.69 12.33 30.31
N VAL A 53 25.33 11.10 29.91
CA VAL A 53 25.45 9.91 30.76
C VAL A 53 26.87 9.35 30.55
N PRO A 54 27.76 9.37 31.55
CA PRO A 54 29.11 8.84 31.39
C PRO A 54 29.10 7.31 31.41
N GLU A 55 29.76 6.74 30.41
CA GLU A 55 30.29 5.38 30.45
C GLU A 55 31.56 5.38 31.31
N GLU A 56 31.55 4.68 32.45
CA GLU A 56 32.77 4.48 33.25
C GLU A 56 32.75 3.11 33.95
N ALA A 57 33.77 2.32 33.62
CA ALA A 57 34.16 1.08 34.28
C ALA A 57 35.70 1.07 34.34
N PRO A 58 36.38 0.16 35.07
CA PRO A 58 35.90 -0.76 36.12
C PRO A 58 36.72 -0.59 37.44
N VAL A 59 36.29 -1.24 38.53
CA VAL A 59 37.19 -1.59 39.66
C VAL A 59 36.82 -2.94 40.28
N ALA A 60 37.81 -3.64 40.83
CA ALA A 60 37.78 -5.09 41.07
C ALA A 60 38.01 -5.50 42.54
N ALA A 61 37.95 -6.83 42.79
CA ALA A 61 38.27 -7.58 44.03
C ALA A 61 37.25 -7.41 45.18
N ASP A 62 36.74 -8.46 45.83
CA ASP A 62 37.45 -9.60 46.46
C ASP A 62 36.58 -10.90 46.35
N ALA A 63 37.11 -12.06 45.92
CA ALA A 63 37.54 -13.23 46.73
C ALA A 63 36.39 -13.96 47.52
N THR A 64 36.28 -15.30 47.65
CA THR A 64 37.24 -16.43 47.52
C THR A 64 36.48 -17.79 47.20
N PRO A 65 36.99 -19.06 47.28
CA PRO A 65 37.10 -19.90 46.05
C PRO A 65 36.66 -21.41 46.12
N ALA A 66 36.90 -22.12 44.99
CA ALA A 66 37.32 -23.54 44.85
C ALA A 66 36.26 -24.69 45.00
N PRO A 67 36.52 -25.95 44.52
CA PRO A 67 37.71 -26.46 43.82
C PRO A 67 37.52 -27.25 42.49
N ALA A 68 38.57 -27.19 41.65
CA ALA A 68 39.14 -28.13 40.66
C ALA A 68 38.44 -29.44 40.19
N ALA A 69 38.50 -29.67 38.87
CA ALA A 69 39.24 -30.79 38.24
C ALA A 69 39.59 -30.49 36.75
N PRO A 70 40.71 -31.00 36.17
CA PRO A 70 41.18 -30.69 34.80
C PRO A 70 41.07 -31.88 33.81
N VAL A 71 41.49 -31.71 32.54
CA VAL A 71 42.44 -32.60 31.79
C VAL A 71 42.59 -32.19 30.29
N GLU A 72 43.84 -31.88 29.93
CA GLU A 72 44.61 -32.07 28.67
C GLU A 72 44.08 -31.75 27.24
N GLN A 73 44.84 -30.88 26.55
CA GLN A 73 45.15 -30.94 25.11
C GLN A 73 46.10 -32.11 24.80
N PRO A 74 46.08 -32.64 23.57
CA PRO A 74 47.11 -32.30 22.56
C PRO A 74 46.46 -31.80 21.25
N ALA A 75 46.98 -30.83 20.52
CA ALA A 75 48.24 -30.85 19.74
C ALA A 75 48.23 -31.92 18.63
N ASP A 76 47.93 -31.51 17.39
CA ASP A 76 48.31 -32.22 16.17
C ASP A 76 48.58 -31.20 15.05
N GLU A 77 49.60 -31.47 14.22
CA GLU A 77 50.09 -30.60 13.16
C GLU A 77 49.73 -31.21 11.78
N GLY A 78 49.16 -30.41 10.88
CA GLY A 78 48.91 -30.80 9.49
C GLY A 78 48.68 -29.56 8.64
N GLU A 79 49.70 -29.02 7.96
CA GLU A 79 50.32 -29.50 6.72
C GLU A 79 49.66 -28.91 5.45
N THR A 80 50.31 -27.84 4.95
CA THR A 80 50.42 -27.35 3.56
C THR A 80 49.25 -27.44 2.57
N GLY A 81 48.90 -26.31 1.93
CA GLY A 81 47.98 -26.30 0.78
C GLY A 81 47.81 -24.97 0.04
N ALA A 82 48.86 -24.49 -0.64
CA ALA A 82 48.83 -23.54 -1.77
C ALA A 82 47.85 -22.34 -1.72
N ALA A 83 48.35 -21.18 -1.27
CA ALA A 83 47.84 -19.89 -1.74
C ALA A 83 48.59 -19.49 -3.02
N SER A 84 47.96 -19.59 -4.19
CA SER A 84 48.51 -19.06 -5.44
C SER A 84 48.05 -17.62 -5.66
N ASP A 85 49.03 -16.72 -5.63
CA ASP A 85 48.96 -15.37 -6.17
C ASP A 85 48.50 -15.40 -7.64
N VAL A 86 47.53 -14.55 -7.99
CA VAL A 86 47.29 -14.13 -9.39
C VAL A 86 47.10 -12.62 -9.40
N THR A 87 48.23 -11.92 -9.47
CA THR A 87 48.32 -10.51 -9.81
C THR A 87 48.54 -10.35 -11.32
N ALA A 88 47.53 -9.91 -12.07
CA ALA A 88 47.62 -9.27 -13.39
C ALA A 88 46.27 -8.61 -13.71
N GLU A 89 46.12 -7.30 -13.90
CA GLU A 89 46.68 -6.40 -14.93
C GLU A 89 45.99 -6.49 -16.31
N PHE A 90 45.41 -5.35 -16.72
CA PHE A 90 44.96 -4.92 -18.06
C PHE A 90 43.95 -5.80 -18.85
N ASP A 91 42.83 -5.18 -19.26
CA ASP A 91 42.83 -4.56 -20.59
C ASP A 91 41.89 -3.34 -20.65
N ASP A 92 42.37 -2.29 -21.32
CA ASP A 92 41.65 -1.06 -21.65
C ASP A 92 41.12 -1.20 -23.08
N VAL A 93 39.82 -1.02 -23.30
CA VAL A 93 39.26 -1.00 -24.66
C VAL A 93 38.43 0.26 -24.88
N ALA A 94 39.13 1.29 -25.35
CA ALA A 94 38.55 2.56 -25.76
C ALA A 94 37.67 2.44 -27.03
N GLU A 95 36.74 3.40 -27.13
CA GLU A 95 36.18 4.03 -28.33
C GLU A 95 36.16 3.28 -29.68
N SER A 96 34.94 2.89 -30.10
CA SER A 96 34.32 3.13 -31.42
C SER A 96 32.84 2.70 -31.30
N ASP A 97 31.84 3.24 -32.00
CA ASP A 97 31.86 4.01 -33.25
C ASP A 97 30.72 5.05 -33.26
N LEU A 98 30.88 6.10 -34.07
CA LEU A 98 29.99 7.25 -34.15
C LEU A 98 29.25 7.22 -35.49
N LEU A 99 27.96 6.84 -35.49
CA LEU A 99 27.13 6.92 -36.68
C LEU A 99 25.77 7.60 -36.48
N GLU A 100 25.57 8.57 -37.35
CA GLU A 100 24.52 9.56 -37.43
C GLU A 100 23.47 9.13 -38.48
N ALA A 101 22.18 9.13 -38.11
CA ALA A 101 21.05 9.15 -39.05
C ALA A 101 19.84 9.73 -38.30
N ALA A 102 19.49 11.01 -38.44
CA ALA A 102 18.92 11.65 -39.64
C ALA A 102 17.50 11.17 -39.99
N GLY A 103 16.52 11.95 -39.49
CA GLY A 103 15.26 12.32 -40.15
C GLY A 103 14.44 11.28 -40.92
N ALA A 104 13.24 10.98 -40.40
CA ALA A 104 12.07 10.64 -41.21
C ALA A 104 10.79 11.16 -40.56
N GLU A 105 10.42 12.41 -40.87
CA GLU A 105 9.03 12.86 -40.71
C GLU A 105 8.12 12.04 -41.65
N SER A 106 6.99 11.55 -41.17
CA SER A 106 5.89 11.11 -42.03
C SER A 106 4.54 11.08 -41.31
N ARG A 107 3.81 12.19 -41.49
CA ARG A 107 2.35 12.28 -41.73
C ARG A 107 1.37 11.65 -40.72
N PRO A 108 0.50 12.46 -40.07
CA PRO A 108 -0.83 12.00 -39.72
C PRO A 108 -1.65 11.77 -41.00
N MET A 109 -2.47 10.71 -41.02
CA MET A 109 -3.42 10.46 -42.09
C MET A 109 -4.83 10.65 -41.52
N GLU A 110 -5.40 11.82 -41.80
CA GLU A 110 -6.83 12.06 -41.63
C GLU A 110 -7.60 11.19 -42.64
N ALA A 111 -8.63 10.51 -42.17
CA ALA A 111 -9.56 9.76 -43.01
C ALA A 111 -10.98 9.99 -42.48
N GLU A 112 -11.55 11.09 -42.95
CA GLU A 112 -12.96 11.43 -42.77
C GLU A 112 -13.83 10.37 -43.46
N SER A 113 -14.86 9.87 -42.80
CA SER A 113 -15.88 9.04 -43.46
C SER A 113 -17.26 9.43 -42.96
N SER A 114 -17.86 10.38 -43.69
CA SER A 114 -19.24 10.81 -43.50
C SER A 114 -20.17 9.89 -44.27
N VAL A 115 -21.18 9.30 -43.62
CA VAL A 115 -22.39 8.85 -44.31
C VAL A 115 -23.62 9.09 -43.43
N GLU A 116 -24.41 10.08 -43.85
CA GLU A 116 -25.83 10.30 -43.56
C GLU A 116 -26.64 9.07 -44.05
N THR A 117 -27.78 8.64 -43.51
CA THR A 117 -29.13 9.27 -43.47
C THR A 117 -30.12 8.35 -42.71
N MET A 118 -31.28 8.87 -42.28
CA MET A 118 -32.66 8.27 -42.21
C MET A 118 -32.85 6.73 -42.10
N ASP A 119 -33.85 6.14 -41.44
CA ASP A 119 -35.11 6.58 -40.79
C ASP A 119 -35.47 5.48 -39.75
N GLU A 120 -36.64 5.32 -39.09
CA GLU A 120 -37.99 5.91 -39.23
C GLU A 120 -38.61 6.07 -37.82
N ALA A 121 -39.70 6.84 -37.69
CA ALA A 121 -40.47 6.94 -36.44
C ALA A 121 -41.45 5.76 -36.26
N SER A 122 -41.55 5.22 -35.04
CA SER A 122 -42.78 4.55 -34.58
C SER A 122 -42.91 4.62 -33.06
N ALA A 123 -43.99 5.29 -32.64
CA ALA A 123 -44.45 5.34 -31.25
C ALA A 123 -45.72 4.46 -31.10
N PRO A 124 -46.44 4.52 -29.97
CA PRO A 124 -46.66 3.37 -29.10
C PRO A 124 -47.90 2.53 -29.45
N VAL A 125 -47.97 1.31 -28.89
CA VAL A 125 -49.24 0.57 -28.79
C VAL A 125 -49.56 0.18 -27.35
N GLU A 126 -50.80 0.51 -26.99
CA GLU A 126 -51.46 0.38 -25.70
C GLU A 126 -52.29 -0.92 -25.65
N SER A 127 -52.07 -1.78 -24.65
CA SER A 127 -52.99 -2.85 -24.17
C SER A 127 -52.25 -3.76 -23.17
N ALA A 128 -52.87 -4.29 -22.12
CA ALA A 128 -54.16 -3.98 -21.51
C ALA A 128 -54.13 -4.43 -20.03
N ALA A 129 -54.99 -3.86 -19.19
CA ALA A 129 -55.17 -4.33 -17.82
C ALA A 129 -55.97 -5.65 -17.79
N ALA A 130 -55.59 -6.54 -16.87
CA ALA A 130 -56.43 -7.64 -16.42
C ALA A 130 -56.16 -7.91 -14.93
N GLU A 131 -56.93 -7.27 -14.06
CA GLU A 131 -57.05 -7.71 -12.68
C GLU A 131 -57.72 -9.09 -12.65
N THR A 132 -57.22 -10.02 -11.83
CA THR A 132 -57.97 -11.20 -11.43
C THR A 132 -57.61 -11.58 -10.00
N THR A 133 -58.41 -11.07 -9.07
CA THR A 133 -58.48 -11.57 -7.70
C THR A 133 -58.87 -13.05 -7.69
N SER A 134 -58.08 -13.90 -7.03
CA SER A 134 -58.52 -15.20 -6.51
C SER A 134 -57.54 -15.74 -5.45
N GLU A 135 -57.73 -15.26 -4.22
CA GLU A 135 -57.46 -16.02 -2.99
C GLU A 135 -58.83 -16.47 -2.43
N PRO A 136 -58.93 -17.41 -1.47
CA PRO A 136 -57.89 -18.31 -0.92
C PRO A 136 -58.34 -19.79 -0.85
N ALA A 137 -57.40 -20.74 -0.71
CA ALA A 137 -57.66 -22.04 -0.05
C ALA A 137 -56.41 -22.90 0.21
N THR A 138 -55.90 -22.82 1.45
CA THR A 138 -55.36 -23.93 2.28
C THR A 138 -54.18 -24.82 1.85
N ALA A 139 -53.33 -25.04 2.86
CA ALA A 139 -52.48 -26.22 3.10
C ALA A 139 -51.12 -26.31 2.37
N ASP A 140 -50.12 -25.84 3.12
CA ASP A 140 -48.96 -26.67 3.47
C ASP A 140 -48.04 -27.10 2.31
N HIS A 141 -47.38 -26.11 1.70
CA HIS A 141 -45.96 -26.22 1.42
C HIS A 141 -45.25 -25.10 2.16
N GLU A 142 -44.62 -25.45 3.28
CA GLU A 142 -43.46 -24.72 3.77
C GLU A 142 -42.44 -24.71 2.61
N PRO A 143 -42.09 -23.55 2.03
CA PRO A 143 -40.96 -23.51 1.14
C PRO A 143 -39.74 -23.69 2.04
N GLU A 144 -39.30 -24.95 2.17
CA GLU A 144 -37.96 -25.29 2.65
C GLU A 144 -36.99 -24.70 1.62
N ALA A 145 -36.78 -23.39 1.75
CA ALA A 145 -35.88 -22.60 0.98
C ALA A 145 -34.49 -23.09 1.33
N THR A 146 -34.08 -24.13 0.60
CA THR A 146 -32.69 -24.50 0.40
C THR A 146 -32.04 -23.25 -0.16
N ALA A 147 -31.56 -22.41 0.76
CA ALA A 147 -30.75 -21.26 0.46
C ALA A 147 -29.44 -21.83 -0.07
N VAL A 148 -29.42 -22.09 -1.37
CA VAL A 148 -28.20 -22.35 -2.13
C VAL A 148 -27.27 -21.21 -1.73
N PRO A 149 -26.14 -21.48 -1.07
CA PRO A 149 -25.26 -20.42 -0.62
C PRO A 149 -24.86 -19.65 -1.87
N ALA A 150 -25.30 -18.39 -1.97
CA ALA A 150 -25.02 -17.57 -3.13
C ALA A 150 -23.51 -17.53 -3.31
N GLU A 151 -23.01 -18.10 -4.41
CA GLU A 151 -21.58 -18.16 -4.62
C GLU A 151 -21.05 -16.72 -4.63
N PRO A 152 -19.94 -16.45 -3.92
CA PRO A 152 -19.43 -15.09 -3.80
C PRO A 152 -19.13 -14.57 -5.21
N VAL A 153 -19.85 -13.53 -5.61
CA VAL A 153 -19.66 -12.88 -6.91
C VAL A 153 -18.22 -12.38 -6.95
N GLN A 154 -17.38 -13.06 -7.72
CA GLN A 154 -15.99 -12.69 -7.89
C GLN A 154 -15.93 -11.43 -8.74
N ASP A 155 -15.47 -10.33 -8.15
CA ASP A 155 -15.32 -9.08 -8.86
C ASP A 155 -14.01 -9.08 -9.67
N ASP A 156 -14.10 -9.60 -10.90
CA ASP A 156 -13.01 -9.68 -11.88
C ASP A 156 -12.42 -8.32 -12.28
N ARG A 157 -13.06 -7.20 -11.90
CA ARG A 157 -12.53 -5.84 -12.13
C ARG A 157 -11.28 -5.57 -11.27
N TRP A 158 -11.08 -6.32 -10.19
CA TRP A 158 -10.02 -6.10 -9.22
C TRP A 158 -9.12 -7.33 -9.06
N ALA A 159 -7.82 -7.09 -8.94
CA ALA A 159 -6.84 -8.04 -8.48
C ALA A 159 -6.51 -7.74 -7.01
N TRP A 160 -6.46 -8.78 -6.17
CA TRP A 160 -6.52 -8.64 -4.72
C TRP A 160 -5.22 -9.06 -4.03
N LEU A 161 -4.66 -8.15 -3.24
CA LEU A 161 -3.59 -8.44 -2.29
C LEU A 161 -4.04 -8.05 -0.87
N ARG A 162 -3.31 -8.47 0.15
CA ARG A 162 -3.54 -8.04 1.53
C ARG A 162 -2.22 -7.71 2.21
N VAL A 163 -2.29 -6.82 3.19
CA VAL A 163 -1.16 -6.45 4.05
C VAL A 163 -1.68 -6.16 5.45
N GLY A 164 -1.27 -6.94 6.45
CA GLY A 164 -1.49 -6.58 7.86
C GLY A 164 -2.96 -6.36 8.24
N GLY A 165 -3.87 -7.10 7.59
CA GLY A 165 -5.32 -6.98 7.77
C GLY A 165 -6.04 -6.04 6.79
N MET A 166 -5.34 -5.12 6.13
CA MET A 166 -5.93 -4.25 5.10
C MET A 166 -5.89 -4.94 3.74
N THR A 167 -7.01 -4.96 3.04
CA THR A 167 -7.13 -5.57 1.71
C THR A 167 -6.89 -4.50 0.63
N MET A 168 -6.20 -4.87 -0.45
CA MET A 168 -5.72 -3.99 -1.52
C MET A 168 -6.38 -4.37 -2.83
N ALA A 169 -7.12 -3.44 -3.43
CA ALA A 169 -7.68 -3.58 -4.76
C ALA A 169 -6.75 -2.91 -5.79
N VAL A 170 -6.21 -3.70 -6.72
CA VAL A 170 -5.48 -3.21 -7.90
C VAL A 170 -6.39 -3.38 -9.11
N PRO A 171 -6.57 -2.38 -10.01
CA PRO A 171 -7.36 -2.57 -11.22
C PRO A 171 -6.85 -3.79 -12.03
N ALA A 172 -7.73 -4.74 -12.35
CA ALA A 172 -7.31 -6.00 -12.98
C ALA A 172 -6.60 -5.76 -14.33
N GLY A 173 -7.06 -4.77 -15.10
CA GLY A 173 -6.42 -4.35 -16.37
C GLY A 173 -5.01 -3.75 -16.23
N ALA A 174 -4.57 -3.38 -15.02
CA ALA A 174 -3.20 -2.95 -14.75
C ALA A 174 -2.25 -4.13 -14.47
N VAL A 175 -2.78 -5.33 -14.19
CA VAL A 175 -2.01 -6.53 -13.86
C VAL A 175 -1.69 -7.33 -15.12
N ALA A 176 -0.42 -7.35 -15.52
CA ALA A 176 0.06 -8.11 -16.67
C ALA A 176 0.23 -9.61 -16.38
N SER A 177 0.60 -9.97 -15.15
CA SER A 177 0.71 -11.38 -14.71
C SER A 177 0.73 -11.47 -13.19
N ARG A 178 0.26 -12.60 -12.64
CA ARG A 178 0.32 -12.93 -11.22
C ARG A 178 1.30 -14.07 -10.97
N HIS A 179 2.08 -13.99 -9.89
CA HIS A 179 3.07 -15.00 -9.52
C HIS A 179 2.84 -15.43 -8.07
N ALA A 180 2.50 -16.70 -7.90
CA ALA A 180 2.21 -17.31 -6.61
C ALA A 180 3.51 -17.68 -5.86
N ASP A 181 3.59 -17.29 -4.59
CA ASP A 181 4.67 -17.59 -3.65
C ASP A 181 6.10 -17.42 -4.23
N PRO A 182 6.39 -16.26 -4.86
CA PRO A 182 7.63 -16.07 -5.60
C PRO A 182 8.83 -15.85 -4.68
N VAL A 183 9.96 -16.42 -5.08
CA VAL A 183 11.28 -16.09 -4.52
C VAL A 183 11.74 -14.78 -5.17
N LEU A 184 12.09 -13.79 -4.36
CA LEU A 184 12.61 -12.51 -4.83
C LEU A 184 14.12 -12.44 -4.61
N ASP A 185 14.84 -12.08 -5.65
CA ASP A 185 16.28 -11.82 -5.58
C ASP A 185 16.53 -10.49 -4.84
N PRO A 186 17.43 -10.44 -3.84
CA PRO A 186 17.75 -9.20 -3.16
C PRO A 186 18.44 -8.22 -4.12
N VAL A 187 18.08 -6.94 -4.05
CA VAL A 187 18.66 -5.88 -4.88
C VAL A 187 19.58 -5.01 -4.02
N PRO A 188 20.92 -5.11 -4.15
CA PRO A 188 21.85 -4.36 -3.31
C PRO A 188 21.67 -2.85 -3.46
N GLY A 189 21.68 -2.13 -2.33
CA GLY A 189 21.47 -0.68 -2.30
C GLY A 189 20.05 -0.21 -2.66
N ALA A 190 19.08 -1.12 -2.79
CA ALA A 190 17.71 -0.74 -3.07
C ALA A 190 17.04 0.01 -1.90
N PRO A 191 16.09 0.92 -2.18
CA PRO A 191 15.30 1.58 -1.15
C PRO A 191 14.49 0.59 -0.32
N ALA A 192 14.20 0.94 0.93
CA ALA A 192 13.44 0.10 1.87
C ALA A 192 12.02 -0.30 1.39
N HIS A 193 11.45 0.39 0.39
CA HIS A 193 10.16 0.02 -0.20
C HIS A 193 10.24 -1.01 -1.34
N VAL A 194 11.46 -1.37 -1.77
CA VAL A 194 11.69 -2.43 -2.77
C VAL A 194 11.89 -3.75 -2.03
N ALA A 195 11.05 -4.74 -2.32
CA ALA A 195 11.12 -6.08 -1.76
C ALA A 195 12.28 -6.91 -2.36
N GLY A 196 12.62 -6.62 -3.62
CA GLY A 196 13.63 -7.33 -4.39
C GLY A 196 13.34 -7.23 -5.89
N ALA A 197 13.89 -8.17 -6.66
CA ALA A 197 13.57 -8.37 -8.06
C ALA A 197 12.97 -9.77 -8.29
N LEU A 198 12.03 -9.88 -9.24
CA LEU A 198 11.55 -11.14 -9.76
C LEU A 198 12.08 -11.33 -11.18
N ASN A 199 12.77 -12.43 -11.45
CA ASN A 199 13.26 -12.75 -12.78
C ASN A 199 12.15 -13.40 -13.63
N VAL A 200 11.77 -12.74 -14.73
CA VAL A 200 10.72 -13.21 -15.66
C VAL A 200 11.25 -13.09 -17.09
N ASP A 201 11.17 -14.19 -17.85
CA ASP A 201 11.73 -14.32 -19.21
C ASP A 201 13.22 -13.89 -19.31
N GLY A 202 14.00 -14.24 -18.27
CA GLY A 202 15.41 -13.86 -18.15
C GLY A 202 15.66 -12.37 -17.90
N ARG A 203 14.65 -11.60 -17.50
CA ARG A 203 14.76 -10.16 -17.20
C ARG A 203 14.31 -9.86 -15.76
N PRO A 204 15.12 -9.17 -14.95
CA PRO A 204 14.72 -8.81 -13.59
C PRO A 204 13.67 -7.69 -13.60
N ARG A 205 12.61 -7.85 -12.80
CA ARG A 205 11.53 -6.89 -12.58
C ARG A 205 11.57 -6.41 -11.14
N LEU A 206 11.67 -5.10 -10.90
CA LEU A 206 11.67 -4.56 -9.53
C LEU A 206 10.29 -4.72 -8.88
N ILE A 207 10.26 -5.26 -7.66
CA ILE A 207 9.03 -5.52 -6.90
C ILE A 207 8.98 -4.60 -5.68
N LEU A 208 7.91 -3.81 -5.55
CA LEU A 208 7.61 -3.02 -4.36
C LEU A 208 6.97 -3.89 -3.27
N SER A 209 7.37 -3.72 -2.00
CA SER A 209 6.61 -4.27 -0.87
C SER A 209 5.48 -3.33 -0.47
N LEU A 210 4.24 -3.80 -0.55
CA LEU A 210 3.08 -3.03 -0.07
C LEU A 210 3.12 -2.87 1.47
N ALA A 211 3.75 -3.78 2.20
CA ALA A 211 3.97 -3.68 3.65
C ALA A 211 4.81 -2.46 4.02
N THR A 212 6.00 -2.35 3.45
CA THR A 212 6.90 -1.22 3.68
C THR A 212 6.35 0.11 3.13
N LEU A 213 5.61 0.09 2.02
CA LEU A 213 4.96 1.27 1.44
C LEU A 213 3.78 1.79 2.29
N THR A 214 3.00 0.90 2.90
CA THR A 214 1.86 1.26 3.76
C THR A 214 2.29 1.56 5.20
N GLY A 215 3.38 0.94 5.66
CA GLY A 215 3.82 0.89 7.05
C GLY A 215 3.19 -0.24 7.86
N LEU A 216 2.45 -1.15 7.23
CA LEU A 216 1.79 -2.29 7.87
C LEU A 216 2.70 -3.51 7.93
N ARG A 217 2.48 -4.37 8.93
CA ARG A 217 3.23 -5.62 9.12
C ARG A 217 2.52 -6.77 8.40
N GLU A 218 3.24 -7.52 7.55
CA GLU A 218 2.73 -8.77 6.97
C GLU A 218 2.48 -9.82 8.05
N ARG A 219 1.52 -10.73 7.83
CA ARG A 219 1.34 -11.90 8.69
C ARG A 219 2.43 -12.94 8.46
N ASP A 220 2.96 -13.47 9.57
CA ASP A 220 3.93 -14.56 9.53
C ASP A 220 3.31 -15.81 8.86
N ASN A 221 4.05 -16.45 7.95
CA ASN A 221 3.62 -17.60 7.15
C ASN A 221 2.41 -17.37 6.22
N ALA A 222 2.04 -16.13 5.91
CA ALA A 222 1.06 -15.86 4.86
C ALA A 222 1.61 -16.22 3.46
N ALA A 223 0.78 -16.87 2.64
CA ALA A 223 1.09 -17.08 1.22
C ALA A 223 1.28 -15.72 0.53
N ARG A 224 2.33 -15.60 -0.29
CA ARG A 224 2.69 -14.35 -0.96
C ARG A 224 2.24 -14.37 -2.41
N GLU A 225 1.99 -13.20 -2.96
CA GLU A 225 1.68 -13.05 -4.37
C GLU A 225 2.26 -11.76 -4.93
N VAL A 226 2.84 -11.85 -6.13
CA VAL A 226 3.35 -10.71 -6.89
C VAL A 226 2.45 -10.44 -8.07
N PHE A 227 2.01 -9.20 -8.21
CA PHE A 227 1.41 -8.69 -9.44
C PHE A 227 2.46 -7.90 -10.20
N LEU A 228 2.74 -8.30 -11.45
CA LEU A 228 3.50 -7.47 -12.37
C LEU A 228 2.57 -6.46 -13.02
N LEU A 229 2.98 -5.20 -13.02
CA LEU A 229 2.17 -4.05 -13.37
C LEU A 229 2.70 -3.31 -14.61
N GLY A 230 1.78 -2.63 -15.29
CA GLY A 230 2.04 -1.83 -16.48
C GLY A 230 2.38 -2.67 -17.72
N LYS A 231 2.57 -1.98 -18.86
CA LYS A 231 2.73 -2.59 -20.19
C LYS A 231 3.85 -3.64 -20.23
N GLY A 232 3.48 -4.92 -20.26
CA GLY A 232 4.41 -6.05 -20.30
C GLY A 232 5.11 -6.37 -18.97
N GLY A 233 4.51 -6.00 -17.83
CA GLY A 233 4.96 -6.42 -16.50
C GLY A 233 6.38 -5.96 -16.14
N LEU A 234 6.69 -4.68 -16.40
CA LEU A 234 8.07 -4.17 -16.27
C LEU A 234 8.57 -4.05 -14.82
N TRP A 235 7.63 -4.03 -13.87
CA TRP A 235 7.83 -3.91 -12.42
C TRP A 235 6.62 -4.56 -11.74
N GLY A 236 6.58 -4.61 -10.41
CA GLY A 236 5.42 -5.17 -9.71
C GLY A 236 5.28 -4.74 -8.24
N VAL A 237 4.28 -5.32 -7.58
CA VAL A 237 3.99 -5.20 -6.15
C VAL A 237 3.87 -6.59 -5.52
N VAL A 238 4.30 -6.74 -4.26
CA VAL A 238 4.10 -7.95 -3.45
C VAL A 238 3.21 -7.66 -2.24
N GLY A 239 2.36 -8.63 -1.91
CA GLY A 239 1.57 -8.69 -0.66
C GLY A 239 1.20 -10.13 -0.31
N GLU A 240 0.35 -10.27 0.72
CA GLU A 240 -0.32 -11.53 1.07
C GLU A 240 -1.38 -11.86 -0.01
N ARG A 241 -1.52 -13.15 -0.37
CA ARG A 241 -2.63 -13.65 -1.21
C ARG A 241 -3.97 -13.47 -0.50
N VAL A 242 -5.02 -13.30 -1.30
CA VAL A 242 -6.42 -13.22 -0.83
C VAL A 242 -7.23 -14.33 -1.50
N ASP A 243 -7.51 -15.41 -0.76
CA ASP A 243 -8.27 -16.56 -1.29
C ASP A 243 -9.77 -16.25 -1.47
N GLN A 244 -10.32 -15.37 -0.62
CA GLN A 244 -11.71 -14.91 -0.69
C GLN A 244 -11.72 -13.37 -0.68
N PRO A 245 -11.81 -12.73 -1.87
CA PRO A 245 -11.87 -11.28 -1.96
C PRO A 245 -13.24 -10.74 -1.50
N PRO A 246 -13.29 -9.53 -0.93
CA PRO A 246 -14.55 -8.87 -0.61
C PRO A 246 -15.22 -8.33 -1.89
N ALA A 247 -16.55 -8.38 -1.95
CA ALA A 247 -17.31 -7.77 -3.05
C ALA A 247 -17.31 -6.24 -2.91
N LEU A 248 -16.54 -5.54 -3.76
CA LEU A 248 -16.35 -4.09 -3.68
C LEU A 248 -17.26 -3.35 -4.67
N ASP A 249 -18.19 -2.59 -4.12
CA ASP A 249 -18.97 -1.62 -4.89
C ASP A 249 -18.17 -0.31 -5.07
N ASP A 250 -18.23 0.29 -6.25
CA ASP A 250 -17.54 1.55 -6.56
C ASP A 250 -18.18 2.74 -5.84
N GLU A 251 -19.48 2.65 -5.51
CA GLU A 251 -20.20 3.64 -4.70
C GLU A 251 -19.75 3.62 -3.22
N ALA A 252 -19.22 2.48 -2.74
CA ALA A 252 -18.69 2.35 -1.38
C ALA A 252 -17.25 2.87 -1.22
N VAL A 253 -16.58 3.26 -2.31
CA VAL A 253 -15.22 3.78 -2.29
C VAL A 253 -15.22 5.31 -2.15
N GLU A 254 -14.59 5.80 -1.07
CA GLU A 254 -14.25 7.21 -0.94
C GLU A 254 -13.06 7.52 -1.87
N TRP A 255 -13.36 8.01 -3.08
CA TRP A 255 -12.37 8.35 -4.11
C TRP A 255 -11.61 9.64 -3.77
N ARG A 256 -10.30 9.62 -3.97
CA ARG A 256 -9.42 10.79 -3.76
C ARG A 256 -9.35 11.62 -5.04
N SER A 257 -9.57 12.92 -4.90
CA SER A 257 -9.34 13.91 -5.96
C SER A 257 -7.87 13.91 -6.44
N GLU A 258 -7.61 14.38 -7.66
CA GLU A 258 -6.26 14.44 -8.22
C GLU A 258 -5.28 15.22 -7.33
N SER A 259 -5.72 16.34 -6.75
CA SER A 259 -4.96 17.12 -5.76
C SER A 259 -4.59 16.31 -4.51
N GLN A 260 -5.49 15.43 -4.04
CA GLN A 260 -5.21 14.52 -2.92
C GLN A 260 -4.29 13.37 -3.33
N LYS A 261 -4.35 12.90 -4.59
CA LYS A 261 -3.40 11.93 -5.16
C LYS A 261 -2.00 12.53 -5.28
N ALA A 262 -1.85 13.79 -5.67
CA ALA A 262 -0.55 14.47 -5.72
C ALA A 262 0.15 14.65 -4.35
N GLY A 263 -0.55 14.36 -3.23
CA GLY A 263 -0.03 14.47 -1.86
C GLY A 263 0.79 13.26 -1.38
N ARG A 264 0.81 13.05 -0.04
CA ARG A 264 1.71 12.08 0.64
C ARG A 264 1.54 10.59 0.26
N ARG A 265 0.43 10.19 -0.36
CA ARG A 265 0.13 8.79 -0.71
C ARG A 265 -0.40 8.73 -2.15
N PRO A 266 0.45 8.93 -3.16
CA PRO A 266 0.01 8.98 -4.55
C PRO A 266 -0.49 7.63 -5.07
N TRP A 267 0.03 6.54 -4.50
CA TRP A 267 -0.38 5.17 -4.76
C TRP A 267 -1.80 4.81 -4.28
N LEU A 268 -2.50 5.71 -3.58
CA LEU A 268 -3.85 5.48 -3.06
C LEU A 268 -4.88 6.23 -3.92
N SER A 269 -5.74 5.48 -4.61
CA SER A 269 -6.86 6.02 -5.40
C SER A 269 -8.08 6.34 -4.54
N GLY A 270 -8.38 5.52 -3.53
CA GLY A 270 -9.55 5.65 -2.69
C GLY A 270 -9.60 4.58 -1.60
N THR A 271 -10.60 4.66 -0.72
CA THR A 271 -10.75 3.74 0.43
C THR A 271 -12.22 3.40 0.69
N ALA A 272 -12.53 2.12 0.84
CA ALA A 272 -13.81 1.64 1.37
C ALA A 272 -13.60 1.21 2.83
N SER A 273 -13.61 2.19 3.73
CA SER A 273 -13.22 2.02 5.14
C SER A 273 -14.06 1.01 5.90
N ALA A 274 -15.36 0.91 5.61
CA ALA A 274 -16.26 -0.08 6.20
C ALA A 274 -15.87 -1.54 5.88
N MET A 275 -15.12 -1.76 4.81
CA MET A 275 -14.67 -3.07 4.34
C MET A 275 -13.18 -3.33 4.60
N GLY A 276 -12.43 -2.33 5.10
CA GLY A 276 -10.98 -2.41 5.22
C GLY A 276 -10.25 -2.54 3.87
N VAL A 277 -10.80 -1.95 2.81
CA VAL A 277 -10.25 -2.00 1.44
C VAL A 277 -9.63 -0.66 1.05
N ALA A 278 -8.41 -0.71 0.52
CA ALA A 278 -7.73 0.40 -0.14
C ALA A 278 -7.62 0.14 -1.65
N VAL A 279 -8.05 1.09 -2.48
CA VAL A 279 -7.93 1.02 -3.94
C VAL A 279 -6.62 1.68 -4.36
N LEU A 280 -5.78 0.96 -5.11
CA LEU A 280 -4.44 1.40 -5.49
C LEU A 280 -4.43 2.11 -6.86
N ASP A 281 -3.48 3.03 -7.00
CA ASP A 281 -3.21 3.78 -8.24
C ASP A 281 -1.89 3.28 -8.87
N GLU A 282 -1.94 2.74 -10.11
CA GLU A 282 -0.74 2.26 -10.81
C GLU A 282 0.29 3.39 -11.00
N THR A 283 -0.17 4.59 -11.38
CA THR A 283 0.71 5.72 -11.67
C THR A 283 1.38 6.20 -10.39
N GLY A 284 0.65 6.25 -9.29
CA GLY A 284 1.16 6.58 -7.96
C GLY A 284 2.12 5.55 -7.38
N LEU A 285 1.84 4.25 -7.57
CA LEU A 285 2.76 3.16 -7.23
C LEU A 285 4.06 3.27 -8.05
N ARG A 286 3.95 3.54 -9.35
CA ARG A 286 5.11 3.75 -10.23
C ARG A 286 5.91 5.00 -9.86
N ALA A 287 5.26 6.05 -9.34
CA ALA A 287 5.93 7.22 -8.81
C ALA A 287 6.76 6.89 -7.55
N ALA A 288 6.27 5.99 -6.68
CA ALA A 288 7.00 5.55 -5.49
C ALA A 288 8.35 4.88 -5.84
N LEU A 289 8.43 4.09 -6.92
CA LEU A 289 9.69 3.54 -7.45
C LEU A 289 10.70 4.61 -7.91
N ARG A 290 10.23 5.81 -8.28
CA ARG A 290 11.09 6.88 -8.83
C ARG A 290 11.53 7.88 -7.77
N ALA A 291 10.75 8.07 -6.71
CA ALA A 291 11.01 8.99 -5.60
C ALA A 291 12.13 8.50 -4.64
N SER A 292 13.07 7.70 -5.16
CA SER A 292 14.03 6.90 -4.40
C SER A 292 15.46 6.99 -4.97
N ARG A 293 15.69 7.92 -5.89
CA ARG A 293 16.96 8.23 -6.56
C ARG A 293 17.24 9.72 -6.43
#